data_AF-A0A256Z9I0-F1
#
_entry.id   AF-A0A256Z9I0-F1
#
_cell.length_a   1.000
_cell.length_b   1.000
_cell.length_c   1.000
_cell.angle_alpha   90.00
_cell.angle_beta   90.00
_cell.angle_gamma   90.00
#
_symmetry.space_group_name_H-M   'P 1'
#
loop_
_entity.id
_entity.type
_entity.pdbx_description
1 polymer ?
#
loop_
_entity_poly.entity_id
_entity_poly.type
_entity_poly.pdbx_seq_one_letter_code
_entity_poly.pdbx_strand_id
1 'polypeptide(L)'
;MDVEKICMGILVASIIFIASLVVWDLVDEKFKKPEKKEEEPLMVMEGDEVTVDYVGRFMNGQVFDTSIRAIADNPLIPKSPGFEPKSIYEPLTFVVGSGEMIKGFEEGVIGMRVGEVRNITVPPEKGYGPADPGLILWIPETEQVPLFVTLTENEFRENFSGEDPVVDALYTHPFWGWPCKVVRVEGSEVTYQNMPRVGETYHNFPWNSTVEEISTEHNRIMIRHNTEEIMGVIRVGRKDSDLRGPPSEDRKGRLKINQTSPASIRSLSSSRLRVSPL
;
A
#
# COMPACT_ATOMS: atom_id res chain seq x y z
N MET A 1 -65.69 67.82 29.13
CA MET A 1 -64.92 66.58 28.97
C MET A 1 -64.95 65.89 30.32
N ASP A 2 -65.67 64.77 30.46
CA ASP A 2 -65.87 64.10 31.76
C ASP A 2 -64.56 63.47 32.22
N VAL A 3 -63.92 64.09 33.20
CA VAL A 3 -62.66 63.63 33.80
C VAL A 3 -62.80 62.20 34.33
N GLU A 4 -63.97 61.84 34.85
CA GLU A 4 -64.28 60.47 35.32
C GLU A 4 -64.22 59.42 34.20
N LYS A 5 -64.72 59.74 33.00
CA LYS A 5 -64.68 58.82 31.85
C LYS A 5 -63.26 58.63 31.32
N ILE A 6 -62.43 59.66 31.41
CA ILE A 6 -61.01 59.61 31.05
C ILE A 6 -60.23 58.76 32.07
N CYS A 7 -60.44 58.98 33.37
CA CYS A 7 -59.81 58.18 34.44
C CYS A 7 -60.19 56.69 34.35
N MET A 8 -61.47 56.39 34.12
CA MET A 8 -61.94 55.01 33.94
C MET A 8 -61.35 54.37 32.68
N GLY A 9 -61.25 55.13 31.58
CA GLY A 9 -60.61 54.66 30.34
C GLY A 9 -59.13 54.32 30.54
N ILE A 10 -58.37 55.14 31.28
CA ILE A 10 -56.96 54.89 31.59
C ILE A 10 -56.81 53.66 32.49
N LEU A 11 -57.69 53.49 33.49
CA LEU A 11 -57.66 52.33 34.40
C LEU A 11 -57.95 51.02 33.66
N VAL A 12 -58.93 51.01 32.75
CA VAL A 12 -59.23 49.84 31.92
C VAL A 12 -58.08 49.53 30.96
N ALA A 13 -57.50 50.54 30.32
CA ALA A 13 -56.36 50.36 29.42
C ALA A 13 -55.12 49.80 30.15
N SER A 14 -54.86 50.26 31.37
CA SER A 14 -53.73 49.77 32.16
C SER A 14 -53.94 48.34 32.67
N ILE A 15 -55.17 47.95 33.03
CA ILE A 15 -55.49 46.55 33.36
C ILE A 15 -55.31 45.63 32.15
N ILE A 16 -55.78 46.04 30.96
CA ILE A 16 -55.60 45.25 29.72
C ILE A 16 -54.13 45.12 29.37
N PHE A 17 -53.34 46.18 29.56
CA PHE A 17 -51.90 46.16 29.30
C PHE A 17 -51.17 45.20 30.25
N ILE A 18 -51.47 45.26 31.56
CA ILE A 18 -50.89 44.34 32.56
C ILE A 18 -51.32 42.90 32.26
N ALA A 19 -52.60 42.66 31.95
CA ALA A 19 -53.08 41.33 31.58
C ALA A 19 -52.37 40.80 30.32
N SER A 20 -52.10 41.66 29.34
CA SER A 20 -51.37 41.29 28.12
C SER A 20 -49.91 40.95 28.42
N LEU A 21 -49.25 41.68 29.31
CA LEU A 21 -47.88 41.37 29.75
C LEU A 21 -47.82 40.03 30.51
N VAL A 22 -48.77 39.77 31.40
CA VAL A 22 -48.84 38.49 32.13
C VAL A 22 -49.13 37.33 31.19
N VAL A 23 -50.02 37.50 30.21
CA VAL A 23 -50.27 36.50 29.17
C VAL A 23 -49.01 36.28 28.33
N TRP A 24 -48.27 37.33 27.99
CA TRP A 24 -47.01 37.22 27.26
C TRP A 24 -45.96 36.42 28.04
N ASP A 25 -45.78 36.68 29.34
CA ASP A 25 -44.84 35.95 30.20
C ASP A 25 -45.23 34.46 30.34
N LEU A 26 -46.53 34.17 30.54
CA LEU A 26 -47.04 32.80 30.64
C LEU A 26 -46.91 32.02 29.33
N VAL A 27 -47.04 32.72 28.20
CA VAL A 27 -46.83 32.16 26.86
C VAL A 27 -45.33 31.90 26.67
N ASP A 28 -44.47 32.85 27.03
CA ASP A 28 -43.02 32.71 26.84
C ASP A 28 -42.43 31.55 27.67
N GLU A 29 -42.89 31.35 28.91
CA GLU A 29 -42.48 30.17 29.69
C GLU A 29 -42.92 28.84 29.07
N LYS A 30 -44.12 28.78 28.48
CA LYS A 30 -44.62 27.55 27.83
C LYS A 30 -43.98 27.29 26.46
N PHE A 31 -43.48 28.33 25.79
CA PHE A 31 -42.87 28.23 24.47
C PHE A 31 -41.35 28.43 24.46
N LYS A 32 -40.72 28.48 25.65
CA LYS A 32 -39.27 28.45 25.80
C LYS A 32 -38.75 27.14 25.22
N LYS A 33 -38.37 27.21 23.95
CA LYS A 33 -37.85 26.11 23.15
C LYS A 33 -36.69 25.50 23.93
N PRO A 34 -36.64 24.18 24.14
CA PRO A 34 -35.51 23.58 24.84
C PRO A 34 -34.24 23.97 24.09
N GLU A 35 -33.28 24.57 24.80
CA GLU A 35 -31.94 24.78 24.26
C GLU A 35 -31.44 23.42 23.77
N LYS A 36 -31.21 23.31 22.45
CA LYS A 36 -30.49 22.16 21.90
C LYS A 36 -29.12 22.17 22.57
N LYS A 37 -28.85 21.21 23.45
CA LYS A 37 -27.47 20.91 23.83
C LYS A 37 -26.74 20.58 22.53
N GLU A 38 -25.79 21.41 22.15
CA GLU A 38 -24.79 21.04 21.14
C GLU A 38 -24.05 19.83 21.74
N GLU A 39 -24.36 18.63 21.24
CA GLU A 39 -23.64 17.42 21.62
C GLU A 39 -22.18 17.65 21.25
N GLU A 40 -21.27 17.56 22.24
CA GLU A 40 -19.84 17.67 21.96
C GLU A 40 -19.47 16.67 20.87
N PRO A 41 -18.76 17.11 19.82
CA PRO A 41 -18.52 16.25 18.68
C PRO A 41 -17.75 15.01 19.14
N LEU A 42 -18.31 13.83 18.90
CA LEU A 42 -17.67 12.56 19.21
C LEU A 42 -16.26 12.54 18.59
N MET A 43 -15.26 12.60 19.47
CA MET A 43 -13.85 12.53 19.12
C MET A 43 -13.33 11.14 19.40
N VAL A 44 -12.53 10.63 18.46
CA VAL A 44 -11.87 9.34 18.58
C VAL A 44 -10.83 9.37 19.70
N MET A 45 -10.89 8.38 20.58
CA MET A 45 -9.91 8.12 21.64
C MET A 45 -9.31 6.72 21.50
N GLU A 46 -8.22 6.48 22.23
CA GLU A 46 -7.65 5.13 22.35
C GLU A 46 -8.67 4.17 22.97
N GLY A 47 -8.79 2.98 22.40
CA GLY A 47 -9.78 1.96 22.77
C GLY A 47 -11.12 2.08 22.05
N ASP A 48 -11.39 3.15 21.31
CA ASP A 48 -12.60 3.26 20.50
C ASP A 48 -12.55 2.31 19.30
N GLU A 49 -13.68 1.69 18.98
CA GLU A 49 -13.88 1.04 17.69
C GLU A 49 -14.32 2.09 16.67
N VAL A 50 -13.51 2.25 15.62
CA VAL A 50 -13.76 3.23 14.57
C VAL A 50 -13.92 2.53 13.24
N THR A 51 -14.77 3.10 12.40
CA THR A 51 -14.92 2.69 11.00
C THR A 51 -14.44 3.83 10.12
N VAL A 52 -13.49 3.58 9.23
CA VAL A 52 -12.91 4.62 8.37
C VAL A 52 -12.81 4.17 6.92
N ASP A 53 -13.21 5.07 6.03
CA ASP A 53 -12.77 4.99 4.64
C ASP A 53 -11.32 5.47 4.55
N TYR A 54 -10.47 4.81 3.76
CA TYR A 54 -9.08 5.22 3.62
C TYR A 54 -8.55 5.18 2.19
N VAL A 55 -7.51 6.00 1.95
CA VAL A 55 -6.67 5.94 0.75
C VAL A 55 -5.21 6.01 1.16
N GLY A 56 -4.46 4.93 0.94
CA GLY A 56 -3.01 4.86 1.14
C GLY A 56 -2.24 5.30 -0.11
N ARG A 57 -1.31 6.26 0.02
CA ARG A 57 -0.52 6.82 -1.09
C ARG A 57 0.95 6.96 -0.77
N PHE A 58 1.83 6.69 -1.71
CA PHE A 58 3.23 7.12 -1.56
C PHE A 58 3.37 8.64 -1.72
N MET A 59 4.49 9.21 -1.27
CA MET A 59 4.80 10.64 -1.44
C MET A 59 4.80 11.10 -2.91
N ASN A 60 5.02 10.18 -3.86
CA ASN A 60 4.92 10.45 -5.30
C ASN A 60 3.47 10.48 -5.83
N GLY A 61 2.46 10.28 -4.97
CA GLY A 61 1.03 10.35 -5.29
C GLY A 61 0.38 9.03 -5.69
N GLN A 62 1.16 7.96 -5.95
CA GLN A 62 0.64 6.65 -6.31
C GLN A 62 -0.16 6.02 -5.17
N VAL A 63 -1.36 5.53 -5.46
CA VAL A 63 -2.19 4.77 -4.50
C VAL A 63 -1.71 3.34 -4.42
N PHE A 64 -1.39 2.85 -3.22
CA PHE A 64 -1.06 1.44 -3.00
C PHE A 64 -2.20 0.64 -2.38
N ASP A 65 -3.14 1.29 -1.69
CA ASP A 65 -4.32 0.62 -1.14
C ASP A 65 -5.48 1.61 -0.89
N THR A 66 -6.72 1.14 -0.90
CA THR A 66 -7.90 1.94 -0.56
C THR A 66 -9.11 1.07 -0.18
N SER A 67 -9.99 1.62 0.68
CA SER A 67 -11.35 1.09 0.89
C SER A 67 -12.37 1.61 -0.14
N ILE A 68 -12.01 2.60 -0.96
CA ILE A 68 -12.95 3.36 -1.79
C ILE A 68 -12.89 2.88 -3.24
N ARG A 69 -13.92 2.17 -3.69
CA ARG A 69 -14.03 1.67 -5.07
C ARG A 69 -13.82 2.77 -6.13
N ALA A 70 -14.42 3.94 -5.95
CA ALA A 70 -14.28 5.05 -6.90
C ALA A 70 -12.83 5.56 -7.04
N ILE A 71 -11.95 5.33 -6.04
CA ILE A 71 -10.52 5.65 -6.14
C ILE A 71 -9.77 4.52 -6.85
N ALA A 72 -10.11 3.27 -6.54
CA ALA A 72 -9.54 2.09 -7.18
C ALA A 72 -9.79 2.09 -8.71
N ASP A 73 -11.04 2.27 -9.11
CA ASP A 73 -11.49 2.19 -10.51
C ASP A 73 -11.11 3.41 -11.35
N ASN A 74 -10.64 4.50 -10.74
CA ASN A 74 -10.33 5.72 -11.48
C ASN A 74 -8.98 5.61 -12.22
N PRO A 75 -8.97 5.62 -13.58
CA PRO A 75 -7.76 5.47 -14.37
C PRO A 75 -6.85 6.70 -14.32
N LEU A 76 -7.36 7.86 -13.88
CA LEU A 76 -6.58 9.09 -13.73
C LEU A 76 -5.80 9.13 -12.41
N ILE A 77 -6.07 8.20 -11.48
CA ILE A 77 -5.35 8.11 -10.21
C ILE A 77 -4.26 7.05 -10.36
N PRO A 78 -2.97 7.43 -10.36
CA PRO A 78 -1.88 6.48 -10.55
C PRO A 78 -1.88 5.47 -9.40
N LYS A 79 -1.75 4.19 -9.76
CA LYS A 79 -1.64 3.09 -8.82
C LYS A 79 -0.18 2.69 -8.68
N SER A 80 0.20 2.18 -7.52
CA SER A 80 1.51 1.56 -7.37
C SER A 80 1.54 0.24 -8.16
N PRO A 81 2.72 -0.25 -8.56
CA PRO A 81 2.82 -1.54 -9.23
C PRO A 81 2.24 -2.70 -8.40
N GLY A 82 2.34 -2.65 -7.07
CA GLY A 82 1.76 -3.64 -6.16
C GLY A 82 0.30 -3.40 -5.77
N PHE A 83 -0.41 -2.50 -6.47
CA PHE A 83 -1.83 -2.27 -6.19
C PHE A 83 -2.66 -3.43 -6.73
N GLU A 84 -3.35 -4.13 -5.84
CA GLU A 84 -4.27 -5.21 -6.19
C GLU A 84 -5.73 -4.75 -6.03
N PRO A 85 -6.56 -4.83 -7.09
CA PRO A 85 -7.99 -4.60 -6.96
C PRO A 85 -8.63 -5.60 -6.01
N LYS A 86 -9.49 -5.10 -5.11
CA LYS A 86 -10.22 -5.94 -4.15
C LYS A 86 -11.51 -6.44 -4.79
N SER A 87 -11.92 -7.65 -4.44
CA SER A 87 -13.24 -8.17 -4.81
C SER A 87 -14.37 -7.38 -4.14
N ILE A 88 -14.14 -6.88 -2.92
CA ILE A 88 -15.08 -6.10 -2.12
C ILE A 88 -14.35 -4.87 -1.56
N TYR A 89 -15.00 -3.70 -1.64
CA TYR A 89 -14.53 -2.44 -1.10
C TYR A 89 -15.46 -1.98 0.02
N GLU A 90 -14.99 -2.06 1.25
CA GLU A 90 -15.73 -1.68 2.45
C GLU A 90 -14.87 -0.83 3.39
N PRO A 91 -15.47 0.07 4.19
CA PRO A 91 -14.76 0.82 5.21
C PRO A 91 -14.02 -0.11 6.18
N LEU A 92 -12.86 0.34 6.63
CA LEU A 92 -12.01 -0.38 7.56
C LEU A 92 -12.47 -0.15 9.00
N THR A 93 -12.87 -1.21 9.69
CA THR A 93 -13.20 -1.17 11.12
C THR A 93 -12.06 -1.76 11.95
N PHE A 94 -11.63 -1.05 12.98
CA PHE A 94 -10.57 -1.50 13.90
C PHE A 94 -10.68 -0.79 15.25
N VAL A 95 -10.03 -1.33 16.27
CA VAL A 95 -9.94 -0.72 17.60
C VAL A 95 -8.65 0.12 17.70
N VAL A 96 -8.77 1.40 18.05
CA VAL A 96 -7.63 2.31 18.15
C VAL A 96 -6.71 1.89 19.31
N GLY A 97 -5.42 1.69 19.04
CA GLY A 97 -4.43 1.26 20.04
C GLY A 97 -4.35 -0.25 20.22
N SER A 98 -5.09 -1.04 19.43
CA SER A 98 -5.04 -2.50 19.48
C SER A 98 -3.78 -3.08 18.83
N GLY A 99 -3.13 -2.31 17.95
CA GLY A 99 -2.02 -2.79 17.13
C GLY A 99 -2.47 -3.64 15.93
N GLU A 100 -3.77 -3.63 15.60
CA GLU A 100 -4.29 -4.23 14.37
C GLU A 100 -3.82 -3.45 13.14
N MET A 101 -3.60 -2.13 13.28
CA MET A 101 -3.14 -1.26 12.21
C MET A 101 -1.70 -0.77 12.43
N ILE A 102 -1.07 -0.25 11.38
CA ILE A 102 0.23 0.41 11.51
C ILE A 102 0.14 1.56 12.52
N LYS A 103 1.16 1.69 13.37
CA LYS A 103 1.15 2.62 14.51
C LYS A 103 0.81 4.07 14.13
N GLY A 104 1.35 4.57 13.03
CA GLY A 104 1.09 5.93 12.56
C GLY A 104 -0.35 6.15 12.08
N PHE A 105 -1.03 5.09 11.65
CA PHE A 105 -2.45 5.14 11.28
C PHE A 105 -3.33 5.27 12.53
N GLU A 106 -3.09 4.43 13.54
CA GLU A 106 -3.83 4.49 14.82
C GLU A 106 -3.61 5.84 15.52
N GLU A 107 -2.37 6.31 15.61
CA GLU A 107 -2.06 7.63 16.18
C GLU A 107 -2.73 8.76 15.39
N GLY A 108 -2.86 8.61 14.07
CA GLY A 108 -3.40 9.63 13.18
C GLY A 108 -4.91 9.84 13.31
N VAL A 109 -5.66 8.80 13.69
CA VAL A 109 -7.12 8.88 13.87
C VAL A 109 -7.53 9.46 15.22
N ILE A 110 -6.65 9.43 16.22
CA ILE A 110 -6.94 10.00 17.55
C ILE A 110 -7.29 11.49 17.43
N GLY A 111 -8.34 11.91 18.13
CA GLY A 111 -8.86 13.28 18.12
C GLY A 111 -9.56 13.67 16.82
N MET A 112 -9.82 12.73 15.89
CA MET A 112 -10.73 13.00 14.77
C MET A 112 -12.16 13.08 15.24
N ARG A 113 -12.93 13.96 14.61
CA ARG A 113 -14.39 13.97 14.75
C ARG A 113 -15.04 13.03 13.73
N VAL A 114 -16.22 12.50 14.07
CA VAL A 114 -17.04 11.76 13.11
C VAL A 114 -17.28 12.60 11.85
N GLY A 115 -17.01 12.01 10.68
CA GLY A 115 -17.14 12.67 9.38
C GLY A 115 -15.98 13.59 8.99
N GLU A 116 -14.97 13.77 9.85
CA GLU A 116 -13.76 14.51 9.53
C GLU A 116 -12.97 13.82 8.40
N VAL A 117 -12.31 14.64 7.57
CA VAL A 117 -11.29 14.19 6.63
C VAL A 117 -9.92 14.66 7.10
N ARG A 118 -8.98 13.72 7.25
CA ARG A 118 -7.61 14.03 7.68
C ARG A 118 -6.58 13.37 6.78
N ASN A 119 -5.53 14.13 6.47
CA ASN A 119 -4.31 13.60 5.85
C ASN A 119 -3.30 13.32 6.96
N ILE A 120 -2.72 12.12 6.96
CA ILE A 120 -1.67 11.74 7.90
C ILE A 120 -0.42 11.29 7.12
N THR A 121 0.74 11.78 7.55
CA THR A 121 2.04 11.35 7.02
C THR A 121 2.66 10.37 8.00
N VAL A 122 2.92 9.15 7.54
CA VAL A 122 3.42 8.05 8.38
C VAL A 122 4.89 7.78 8.02
N PRO A 123 5.84 8.07 8.92
CA PRO A 123 7.23 7.68 8.69
C PRO A 123 7.38 6.14 8.70
N PRO A 124 8.42 5.59 8.04
CA PRO A 124 8.60 4.14 7.94
C PRO A 124 8.58 3.45 9.31
N GLU A 125 9.18 4.06 10.34
CA GLU A 125 9.25 3.52 11.71
C GLU A 125 7.89 3.39 12.39
N LYS A 126 6.88 4.12 11.90
CA LYS A 126 5.47 4.02 12.34
C LYS A 126 4.57 3.32 11.33
N GLY A 127 5.12 2.92 10.19
CA GLY A 127 4.46 2.19 9.12
C GLY A 127 4.89 0.72 9.12
N TYR A 128 5.43 0.28 7.98
CA TYR A 128 5.91 -1.09 7.78
C TYR A 128 7.41 -1.28 8.10
N GLY A 129 8.07 -0.26 8.64
CA GLY A 129 9.52 -0.23 8.86
C GLY A 129 10.31 0.31 7.66
N PRO A 130 11.62 0.56 7.85
CA PRO A 130 12.51 0.89 6.74
C PRO A 130 12.60 -0.29 5.76
N ALA A 131 12.94 -0.01 4.50
CA ALA A 131 13.17 -1.05 3.51
C ALA A 131 14.27 -2.01 3.99
N ASP A 132 13.97 -3.31 3.96
CA ASP A 132 14.94 -4.36 4.28
C ASP A 132 15.94 -4.49 3.12
N PRO A 133 17.24 -4.18 3.32
CA PRO A 133 18.24 -4.33 2.27
C PRO A 133 18.36 -5.76 1.74
N GLY A 134 18.03 -6.77 2.55
CA GLY A 134 18.04 -8.18 2.16
C GLY A 134 16.90 -8.58 1.22
N LEU A 135 15.86 -7.75 1.12
CA LEU A 135 14.74 -7.94 0.19
C LEU A 135 14.89 -7.07 -1.08
N ILE A 136 15.99 -6.32 -1.21
CA ILE A 136 16.29 -5.52 -2.41
C ILE A 136 17.16 -6.34 -3.36
N LEU A 137 16.57 -6.73 -4.49
CA LEU A 137 17.29 -7.40 -5.57
C LEU A 137 17.72 -6.38 -6.63
N TRP A 138 19.03 -6.30 -6.87
CA TRP A 138 19.60 -5.48 -7.94
C TRP A 138 19.77 -6.33 -9.19
N ILE A 139 18.94 -6.06 -10.21
CA ILE A 139 19.09 -6.68 -11.53
C ILE A 139 19.38 -5.58 -12.55
N PRO A 140 20.43 -5.74 -13.38
CA PRO A 140 20.72 -4.77 -14.43
C PRO A 140 19.58 -4.74 -15.45
N GLU A 141 19.38 -3.62 -16.14
CA GLU A 141 18.41 -3.55 -17.26
C GLU A 141 18.78 -4.54 -18.38
N THR A 142 20.09 -4.73 -18.59
CA THR A 142 20.64 -5.66 -19.58
C THR A 142 21.65 -6.60 -18.93
N GLU A 143 21.51 -7.89 -19.17
CA GLU A 143 22.44 -8.94 -18.78
C GLU A 143 23.20 -9.47 -20.01
N GLN A 144 24.49 -9.78 -19.82
CA GLN A 144 25.32 -10.41 -20.83
C GLN A 144 25.57 -11.86 -20.46
N VAL A 145 25.14 -12.79 -21.33
CA VAL A 145 25.42 -14.21 -21.21
C VAL A 145 26.41 -14.63 -22.30
N PRO A 146 27.45 -15.45 -22.02
CA PRO A 146 28.37 -15.91 -23.06
C PRO A 146 27.65 -16.77 -24.11
N LEU A 147 27.99 -16.58 -25.38
CA LEU A 147 27.43 -17.42 -26.45
C LEU A 147 28.03 -18.84 -26.42
N PHE A 148 29.33 -18.93 -26.16
CA PHE A 148 30.11 -20.14 -25.96
C PHE A 148 30.65 -20.15 -24.54
N VAL A 149 30.41 -21.25 -23.85
CA VAL A 149 30.89 -21.50 -22.48
C VAL A 149 31.81 -22.70 -22.53
N THR A 150 33.01 -22.55 -21.98
CA THR A 150 33.96 -23.64 -21.76
C THR A 150 34.04 -23.93 -20.28
N LEU A 151 33.86 -25.19 -19.92
CA LEU A 151 33.93 -25.70 -18.55
C LEU A 151 34.48 -27.13 -18.55
N THR A 152 34.70 -27.70 -17.37
CA THR A 152 35.15 -29.08 -17.24
C THR A 152 34.02 -30.08 -17.47
N GLU A 153 34.32 -31.33 -17.84
CA GLU A 153 33.30 -32.38 -17.94
C GLU A 153 32.51 -32.59 -16.63
N ASN A 154 33.17 -32.42 -15.48
CA ASN A 154 32.51 -32.50 -14.17
C ASN A 154 31.48 -31.37 -14.00
N GLU A 155 31.88 -30.13 -14.26
CA GLU A 155 30.96 -28.97 -14.20
C GLU A 155 29.82 -29.09 -15.21
N PHE A 156 30.07 -29.71 -16.38
CA PHE A 156 29.01 -29.98 -17.34
C PHE A 156 27.96 -30.91 -16.71
N ARG A 157 28.39 -32.06 -16.18
CA ARG A 157 27.48 -33.01 -15.53
C ARG A 157 26.74 -32.37 -14.36
N GLU A 158 27.41 -31.59 -13.53
CA GLU A 158 26.77 -30.89 -12.40
C GLU A 158 25.67 -29.93 -12.88
N ASN A 159 25.91 -29.19 -13.96
CA ASN A 159 24.96 -28.22 -14.51
C ASN A 159 23.84 -28.87 -15.32
N PHE A 160 24.09 -30.01 -15.97
CA PHE A 160 23.16 -30.69 -16.88
C PHE A 160 22.67 -32.03 -16.32
N SER A 161 22.29 -32.04 -15.03
CA SER A 161 21.60 -33.19 -14.38
C SER A 161 22.33 -34.54 -14.48
N GLY A 162 23.65 -34.52 -14.54
CA GLY A 162 24.51 -35.70 -14.63
C GLY A 162 24.72 -36.24 -16.04
N GLU A 163 24.21 -35.58 -17.07
CA GLU A 163 24.36 -36.03 -18.47
C GLU A 163 25.80 -35.86 -18.98
N ASP A 164 26.31 -36.88 -19.67
CA ASP A 164 27.62 -36.80 -20.31
C ASP A 164 27.60 -35.87 -21.53
N PRO A 165 28.66 -35.09 -21.76
CA PRO A 165 28.76 -34.17 -22.89
C PRO A 165 29.00 -34.93 -24.20
N VAL A 166 28.06 -34.84 -25.14
CA VAL A 166 28.15 -35.48 -26.46
C VAL A 166 28.20 -34.39 -27.53
N VAL A 167 29.27 -34.39 -28.34
CA VAL A 167 29.44 -33.43 -29.44
C VAL A 167 28.24 -33.47 -30.38
N ASP A 168 27.78 -32.29 -30.78
CA ASP A 168 26.58 -32.02 -31.59
C ASP A 168 25.23 -32.40 -30.96
N ALA A 169 25.22 -32.96 -29.74
CA ALA A 169 23.97 -33.18 -29.01
C ALA A 169 23.39 -31.87 -28.46
N LEU A 170 22.06 -31.81 -28.40
CA LEU A 170 21.31 -30.71 -27.83
C LEU A 170 20.92 -31.00 -26.38
N TYR A 171 21.10 -29.99 -25.55
CA TYR A 171 20.73 -29.97 -24.13
C TYR A 171 19.82 -28.77 -23.86
N THR A 172 19.17 -28.75 -22.72
CA THR A 172 18.38 -27.61 -22.26
C THR A 172 19.19 -26.84 -21.21
N HIS A 173 19.38 -25.54 -21.39
CA HIS A 173 20.10 -24.72 -20.42
C HIS A 173 19.40 -24.79 -19.05
N PRO A 174 20.11 -25.10 -17.96
CA PRO A 174 19.48 -25.42 -16.67
C PRO A 174 18.73 -24.23 -16.06
N PHE A 175 19.25 -23.01 -16.26
CA PHE A 175 18.56 -21.78 -15.85
C PHE A 175 17.57 -21.32 -16.93
N TRP A 176 18.06 -20.78 -18.06
CA TRP A 176 17.25 -20.17 -19.11
C TRP A 176 16.27 -21.08 -19.86
N GLY A 177 16.46 -22.40 -19.86
CA GLY A 177 15.58 -23.32 -20.58
C GLY A 177 15.71 -23.29 -22.11
N TRP A 178 16.58 -22.46 -22.69
CA TRP A 178 16.83 -22.48 -24.13
C TRP A 178 17.72 -23.68 -24.54
N PRO A 179 17.77 -24.04 -25.84
CA PRO A 179 18.66 -25.08 -26.31
C PRO A 179 20.15 -24.69 -26.19
N CYS A 180 20.98 -25.67 -25.83
CA CYS A 180 22.44 -25.59 -25.87
C CYS A 180 22.97 -26.72 -26.75
N LYS A 181 24.04 -26.48 -27.52
CA LYS A 181 24.72 -27.53 -28.29
C LYS A 181 26.16 -27.70 -27.86
N VAL A 182 26.59 -28.92 -27.52
CA VAL A 182 28.02 -29.18 -27.28
C VAL A 182 28.76 -29.11 -28.61
N VAL A 183 29.73 -28.22 -28.73
CA VAL A 183 30.48 -27.98 -29.97
C VAL A 183 31.88 -28.56 -29.94
N ARG A 184 32.44 -28.81 -28.75
CA ARG A 184 33.79 -29.36 -28.58
C ARG A 184 33.89 -30.12 -27.27
N VAL A 185 34.52 -31.30 -27.30
CA VAL A 185 34.98 -32.03 -26.12
C VAL A 185 36.42 -32.43 -26.38
N GLU A 186 37.36 -31.88 -25.60
CA GLU A 186 38.80 -32.11 -25.75
C GLU A 186 39.44 -32.35 -24.39
N GLY A 187 39.94 -33.57 -24.17
CA GLY A 187 40.47 -33.96 -22.86
C GLY A 187 39.37 -33.92 -21.80
N SER A 188 39.49 -33.00 -20.84
CA SER A 188 38.49 -32.77 -19.79
C SER A 188 37.70 -31.47 -19.98
N GLU A 189 37.90 -30.75 -21.10
CA GLU A 189 37.19 -29.51 -21.40
C GLU A 189 36.01 -29.77 -22.34
N VAL A 190 34.89 -29.14 -22.01
CA VAL A 190 33.66 -29.14 -22.81
C VAL A 190 33.35 -27.69 -23.17
N THR A 191 33.12 -27.43 -24.44
CA THR A 191 32.56 -26.15 -24.90
C THR A 191 31.16 -26.39 -25.45
N TYR A 192 30.16 -25.67 -24.93
CA TYR A 192 28.81 -25.64 -25.48
C TYR A 192 28.43 -24.23 -25.96
N GLN A 193 27.54 -24.19 -26.95
CA GLN A 193 26.97 -22.98 -27.51
C GLN A 193 25.53 -22.81 -27.00
N ASN A 194 25.21 -21.66 -26.41
CA ASN A 194 23.86 -21.23 -26.12
C ASN A 194 23.12 -20.89 -27.43
N MET A 195 21.89 -21.35 -27.60
CA MET A 195 21.11 -21.17 -28.84
C MET A 195 19.71 -20.55 -28.61
N PRO A 196 19.59 -19.39 -27.91
CA PRO A 196 18.32 -18.66 -27.89
C PRO A 196 18.03 -17.98 -29.23
N ARG A 197 16.83 -17.40 -29.36
CA ARG A 197 16.45 -16.59 -30.52
C ARG A 197 16.28 -15.13 -30.14
N VAL A 198 16.78 -14.23 -31.00
CA VAL A 198 16.52 -12.79 -30.85
C VAL A 198 15.01 -12.53 -30.89
N GLY A 199 14.52 -11.76 -29.93
CA GLY A 199 13.10 -11.45 -29.72
C GLY A 199 12.35 -12.48 -28.87
N GLU A 200 12.96 -13.61 -28.51
CA GLU A 200 12.33 -14.62 -27.63
C GLU A 200 12.35 -14.14 -26.17
N THR A 201 11.25 -14.43 -25.46
CA THR A 201 11.04 -14.04 -24.07
C THR A 201 11.14 -15.24 -23.14
N TYR A 202 11.79 -15.04 -22.00
CA TYR A 202 12.00 -16.03 -20.95
C TYR A 202 11.42 -15.54 -19.63
N HIS A 203 10.91 -16.47 -18.82
CA HIS A 203 10.10 -16.19 -17.61
C HIS A 203 10.75 -16.75 -16.34
N ASN A 204 12.08 -16.81 -16.31
CA ASN A 204 12.84 -17.29 -15.15
C ASN A 204 12.76 -16.35 -13.94
N PHE A 205 12.30 -15.12 -14.16
CA PHE A 205 12.09 -14.09 -13.17
C PHE A 205 10.60 -13.74 -13.07
N PRO A 206 10.16 -12.97 -12.06
CA PRO A 206 8.81 -12.42 -12.00
C PRO A 206 8.43 -11.48 -13.16
N TRP A 207 9.37 -11.19 -14.06
CA TRP A 207 9.19 -10.42 -15.30
C TRP A 207 9.75 -11.15 -16.51
N ASN A 208 9.34 -10.67 -17.68
CA ASN A 208 9.85 -11.17 -18.95
C ASN A 208 11.27 -10.67 -19.20
N SER A 209 12.12 -11.55 -19.70
CA SER A 209 13.46 -11.21 -20.16
C SER A 209 13.58 -11.55 -21.64
N THR A 210 13.98 -10.59 -22.48
CA THR A 210 14.01 -10.73 -23.93
C THR A 210 15.43 -10.77 -24.44
N VAL A 211 15.74 -11.68 -25.36
CA VAL A 211 17.03 -11.68 -26.04
C VAL A 211 17.04 -10.58 -27.10
N GLU A 212 17.92 -9.59 -26.94
CA GLU A 212 18.02 -8.45 -27.84
C GLU A 212 19.00 -8.69 -28.99
N GLU A 213 20.13 -9.29 -28.67
CA GLU A 213 21.24 -9.42 -29.60
C GLU A 213 22.03 -10.70 -29.32
N ILE A 214 22.49 -11.36 -30.37
CA ILE A 214 23.45 -12.45 -30.29
C ILE A 214 24.63 -12.10 -31.19
N SER A 215 25.83 -12.07 -30.62
CA SER A 215 27.05 -11.74 -31.33
C SER A 215 28.08 -12.86 -31.15
N THR A 216 28.37 -13.56 -32.23
CA THR A 216 29.44 -14.57 -32.30
C THR A 216 30.83 -13.96 -32.19
N GLU A 217 31.06 -12.78 -32.77
CA GLU A 217 32.34 -12.07 -32.72
C GLU A 217 32.77 -11.75 -31.28
N HIS A 218 31.84 -11.25 -30.49
CA HIS A 218 32.08 -10.85 -29.09
C HIS A 218 31.76 -11.94 -28.06
N ASN A 219 31.43 -13.17 -28.50
CA ASN A 219 31.00 -14.27 -27.63
C ASN A 219 29.88 -13.86 -26.64
N ARG A 220 28.83 -13.16 -27.09
CA ARG A 220 27.82 -12.59 -26.19
C ARG A 220 26.39 -12.73 -26.68
N ILE A 221 25.48 -12.89 -25.73
CA ILE A 221 24.04 -12.79 -25.84
C ILE A 221 23.63 -11.65 -24.91
N MET A 222 22.92 -10.65 -25.44
CA MET A 222 22.36 -9.57 -24.65
C MET A 222 20.91 -9.87 -24.33
N ILE A 223 20.56 -9.77 -23.05
CA ILE A 223 19.22 -10.01 -22.54
C ILE A 223 18.75 -8.71 -21.89
N ARG A 224 17.60 -8.20 -22.31
CA ARG A 224 16.91 -7.10 -21.62
C ARG A 224 15.92 -7.69 -20.62
N HIS A 225 15.96 -7.19 -19.39
CA HIS A 225 14.97 -7.48 -18.36
C HIS A 225 13.84 -6.45 -18.42
N ASN A 226 12.65 -6.87 -18.85
CA ASN A 226 11.48 -6.00 -19.03
C ASN A 226 10.77 -5.76 -17.68
N THR A 227 11.45 -5.06 -16.78
CA THR A 227 10.99 -4.83 -15.39
C THR A 227 9.78 -3.90 -15.29
N GLU A 228 9.43 -3.18 -16.35
CA GLU A 228 8.22 -2.37 -16.43
C GLU A 228 6.93 -3.20 -16.34
N GLU A 229 7.02 -4.51 -16.63
CA GLU A 229 5.89 -5.44 -16.57
C GLU A 229 5.64 -5.98 -15.15
N ILE A 230 6.48 -5.64 -14.18
CA ILE A 230 6.33 -6.14 -12.80
C ILE A 230 5.28 -5.32 -12.05
N MET A 231 4.12 -5.94 -11.83
CA MET A 231 3.17 -5.52 -10.81
C MET A 231 3.77 -5.83 -9.43
N GLY A 232 4.56 -4.93 -8.84
CA GLY A 232 5.02 -5.09 -7.45
C GLY A 232 6.40 -4.50 -7.09
N VAL A 233 7.18 -3.99 -8.06
CA VAL A 233 8.45 -3.35 -7.71
C VAL A 233 8.20 -1.94 -7.18
N ILE A 234 8.60 -1.70 -5.93
CA ILE A 234 8.39 -0.41 -5.26
C ILE A 234 9.28 0.69 -5.86
N ARG A 235 10.41 0.37 -6.51
CA ARG A 235 11.25 1.33 -7.29
C ARG A 235 12.09 0.65 -8.37
N VAL A 236 11.93 1.05 -9.64
CA VAL A 236 12.98 0.92 -10.66
C VAL A 236 13.87 2.17 -10.49
N GLY A 237 15.05 2.01 -9.91
CA GLY A 237 15.99 3.10 -9.64
C GLY A 237 17.28 2.94 -10.44
N ARG A 238 17.81 4.03 -10.98
CA ARG A 238 19.23 4.08 -11.36
C ARG A 238 20.07 3.90 -10.09
N LYS A 239 21.19 3.20 -10.21
CA LYS A 239 22.21 3.12 -9.16
C LYS A 239 22.73 4.52 -8.87
N ASP A 240 22.17 5.20 -7.88
CA ASP A 240 22.85 6.31 -7.24
C ASP A 240 23.95 5.71 -6.36
N SER A 241 25.18 6.16 -6.58
CA SER A 241 26.41 5.65 -5.96
C SER A 241 26.47 5.73 -4.43
N ASP A 242 25.43 6.24 -3.77
CA ASP A 242 25.46 6.71 -2.39
C ASP A 242 24.72 5.80 -1.40
N LEU A 243 24.05 4.73 -1.87
CA LEU A 243 23.51 3.69 -1.00
C LEU A 243 24.64 2.72 -0.59
N ARG A 244 25.26 3.02 0.56
CA ARG A 244 26.26 2.18 1.23
C ARG A 244 25.70 0.77 1.47
N GLY A 245 26.56 -0.23 1.25
CA GLY A 245 26.25 -1.67 1.15
C GLY A 245 25.66 -2.37 2.40
N PRO A 246 25.46 -3.70 2.32
CA PRO A 246 24.59 -4.44 3.23
C PRO A 246 25.18 -4.59 4.65
N PRO A 247 24.37 -4.45 5.72
CA PRO A 247 24.76 -4.87 7.06
C PRO A 247 24.65 -6.39 7.22
N SER A 248 25.64 -6.95 7.90
CA SER A 248 25.87 -8.35 8.23
C SER A 248 24.78 -9.04 9.06
N GLU A 249 24.75 -10.37 8.94
CA GLU A 249 24.03 -11.38 9.73
C GLU A 249 23.77 -11.01 11.21
N ASP A 250 22.54 -11.26 11.68
CA ASP A 250 22.24 -12.12 12.85
C ASP A 250 20.83 -11.84 13.42
N ARG A 251 19.90 -12.79 13.28
CA ARG A 251 19.24 -13.50 14.41
C ARG A 251 17.98 -14.24 13.97
N LYS A 252 18.06 -15.56 14.18
CA LYS A 252 17.01 -16.57 14.10
C LYS A 252 15.81 -16.21 14.99
N GLY A 253 14.61 -16.32 14.41
CA GLY A 253 13.35 -16.07 15.09
C GLY A 253 12.94 -17.13 16.13
N ARG A 254 11.97 -16.75 16.95
CA ARG A 254 10.99 -17.68 17.55
C ARG A 254 9.75 -16.93 18.02
N LEU A 255 8.66 -17.05 17.26
CA LEU A 255 7.30 -16.69 17.72
C LEU A 255 6.72 -17.82 18.58
N LYS A 256 6.08 -17.46 19.70
CA LYS A 256 4.90 -18.15 20.26
C LYS A 256 4.03 -17.12 20.97
N ILE A 257 2.78 -16.97 20.54
CA ILE A 257 1.74 -16.15 21.18
C ILE A 257 0.55 -17.07 21.43
N ASN A 258 0.01 -17.05 22.65
CA ASN A 258 -1.27 -17.68 23.00
C ASN A 258 -2.27 -16.61 23.44
N GLN A 259 -3.48 -16.74 22.91
CA GLN A 259 -4.66 -15.88 23.06
C GLN A 259 -5.31 -15.95 24.46
N THR A 260 -6.11 -14.94 24.83
CA THR A 260 -7.55 -15.07 25.18
C THR A 260 -8.24 -13.71 25.37
N SER A 261 -9.56 -13.71 25.17
CA SER A 261 -10.53 -12.63 24.85
C SER A 261 -11.44 -12.28 26.07
N PRO A 262 -12.57 -11.53 25.99
CA PRO A 262 -12.81 -10.09 25.70
C PRO A 262 -13.71 -9.38 26.76
N ALA A 263 -13.94 -8.05 26.64
CA ALA A 263 -15.22 -7.42 27.03
C ALA A 263 -15.46 -5.98 26.48
N SER A 264 -16.66 -5.81 25.91
CA SER A 264 -17.49 -4.59 25.77
C SER A 264 -17.25 -3.60 24.61
N ILE A 265 -18.21 -3.64 23.69
CA ILE A 265 -18.34 -2.95 22.40
C ILE A 265 -19.04 -1.58 22.55
N ARG A 266 -18.51 -0.56 21.88
CA ARG A 266 -19.27 0.62 21.43
C ARG A 266 -18.87 0.92 19.98
N SER A 267 -19.80 0.72 19.05
CA SER A 267 -19.60 1.00 17.63
C SER A 267 -19.75 2.51 17.34
N LEU A 268 -18.79 3.10 16.63
CA LEU A 268 -18.93 4.45 16.04
C LEU A 268 -18.84 4.40 14.50
N SER A 269 -19.70 5.19 13.87
CA SER A 269 -19.90 5.26 12.41
C SER A 269 -18.94 6.25 11.71
N SER A 270 -18.88 6.10 10.38
CA SER A 270 -17.76 6.32 9.46
C SER A 270 -17.13 7.72 9.37
N SER A 271 -15.79 7.77 9.37
CA SER A 271 -14.95 8.93 8.99
C SER A 271 -14.10 8.62 7.74
N ARG A 272 -13.51 9.62 7.08
CA ARG A 272 -12.66 9.42 5.87
C ARG A 272 -11.23 9.83 6.16
N LEU A 273 -10.24 8.99 5.86
CA LEU A 273 -8.83 9.24 6.09
C LEU A 273 -8.01 9.14 4.80
N ARG A 274 -6.89 9.86 4.72
CA ARG A 274 -5.86 9.63 3.70
C ARG A 274 -4.51 9.44 4.38
N VAL A 275 -3.83 8.36 4.03
CA VAL A 275 -2.57 7.94 4.62
C VAL A 275 -1.47 8.10 3.59
N SER A 276 -0.37 8.73 3.96
CA SER A 276 0.81 8.81 3.11
C SER A 276 2.07 8.29 3.83
N PRO A 277 2.62 7.11 3.48
CA PRO A 277 3.98 6.73 3.84
C PRO A 277 5.03 7.69 3.25
N LEU A 278 6.08 7.95 4.04
CA LEU A 278 7.32 8.62 3.62
C LEU A 278 8.23 7.71 2.79
#